data_AF-B6H1A3-F1
#
_entry.id   AF-B6H1A3-F1
#
_cell.length_a   1.000
_cell.length_b   1.000
_cell.length_c   1.000
_cell.angle_alpha   90.00
_cell.angle_beta   90.00
_cell.angle_gamma   90.00
#
_symmetry.space_group_name_H-M   'P 1'
#
loop_
_entity.id
_entity.type
_entity.pdbx_description
1 polymer ?
#
loop_
_entity_poly.entity_id
_entity_poly.type
_entity_poly.pdbx_seq_one_letter_code
_entity_poly.pdbx_strand_id
1 'polypeptide(L)'
;MSKTEQKSSWVKKRRSESSRAKSQQRQRRKSGLFKKAAEFSLECESDVVVAIRIRRTGQTYIFDSSSQEEWLEALPRLVLYPP
;
A
#
# COMPACT_ATOMS: atom_id res chain seq x y z
N MET A 1 -1.29 20.05 -19.10
CA MET A 1 -1.11 18.76 -19.80
C MET A 1 -1.34 17.63 -18.81
N SER A 2 -2.52 17.00 -18.85
CA SER A 2 -2.91 15.96 -17.90
C SER A 2 -2.24 14.65 -18.28
N LYS A 3 -1.29 14.16 -17.47
CA LYS A 3 -0.70 12.82 -17.65
C LYS A 3 -1.83 11.79 -17.54
N THR A 4 -2.15 11.12 -18.64
CA THR A 4 -3.07 9.99 -18.65
C THR A 4 -2.40 8.85 -17.88
N GLU A 5 -2.84 8.57 -16.66
CA GLU A 5 -2.38 7.40 -15.90
C GLU A 5 -2.67 6.14 -16.73
N GLN A 6 -1.63 5.50 -17.26
CA GLN A 6 -1.71 4.15 -17.83
C GLN A 6 -2.29 3.22 -16.76
N LYS A 7 -3.58 2.88 -16.91
CA LYS A 7 -4.22 1.89 -16.06
C LYS A 7 -3.81 0.53 -16.60
N SER A 8 -3.06 -0.23 -15.81
CA SER A 8 -2.67 -1.59 -16.18
C SER A 8 -3.91 -2.45 -16.38
N SER A 9 -3.85 -3.35 -17.38
CA SER A 9 -4.97 -4.23 -17.77
C SER A 9 -5.52 -5.08 -16.62
N TRP A 10 -4.67 -5.38 -15.63
CA TRP A 10 -5.00 -6.16 -14.44
C TRP A 10 -5.86 -5.39 -13.42
N VAL A 11 -5.89 -4.06 -13.49
CA VAL A 11 -6.71 -3.23 -12.59
C VAL A 11 -8.15 -3.21 -13.09
N LYS A 12 -8.94 -4.17 -12.61
CA LYS A 12 -10.38 -4.20 -12.88
C LYS A 12 -11.05 -2.87 -12.51
N LYS A 13 -11.77 -2.31 -13.49
CA LYS A 13 -12.51 -1.06 -13.35
C LYS A 13 -13.66 -1.24 -12.34
N ARG A 14 -14.01 -0.17 -11.64
CA ARG A 14 -15.21 -0.17 -10.78
C ARG A 14 -16.46 -0.28 -11.64
N ARG A 15 -17.52 -0.87 -11.08
CA ARG A 15 -18.86 -0.88 -11.69
C ARG A 15 -19.57 0.48 -11.63
N SER A 16 -19.19 1.35 -10.68
CA SER A 16 -19.79 2.67 -10.47
C SER A 16 -18.74 3.71 -10.10
N GLU A 17 -18.92 4.94 -10.59
CA GLU A 17 -18.05 6.10 -10.34
C GLU A 17 -18.55 7.04 -9.23
N SER A 18 -19.60 6.65 -8.50
CA SER A 18 -20.08 7.40 -7.34
C SER A 18 -19.00 7.57 -6.26
N SER A 19 -19.10 8.65 -5.48
CA SER A 19 -18.18 8.92 -4.36
C SER A 19 -18.12 7.76 -3.37
N ARG A 20 -19.29 7.18 -3.06
CA ARG A 20 -19.44 6.00 -2.21
C ARG A 20 -18.71 4.78 -2.80
N ALA A 21 -18.91 4.45 -4.08
CA ALA A 21 -18.26 3.32 -4.73
C ALA A 21 -16.72 3.48 -4.76
N LYS A 22 -16.24 4.70 -5.02
CA LYS A 22 -14.81 5.05 -4.96
C LYS A 22 -14.23 4.85 -3.55
N SER A 23 -14.95 5.31 -2.53
CA SER A 23 -14.54 5.14 -1.13
C SER A 23 -14.49 3.66 -0.72
N GLN A 24 -15.53 2.90 -1.03
CA GLN A 24 -15.57 1.47 -0.73
C GLN A 24 -14.46 0.68 -1.44
N GLN A 25 -14.22 0.95 -2.73
CA GLN A 25 -13.14 0.26 -3.44
C GLN A 25 -11.78 0.59 -2.82
N ARG A 26 -11.54 1.85 -2.44
CA ARG A 26 -10.30 2.26 -1.77
C ARG A 26 -10.12 1.50 -0.45
N GLN A 27 -11.15 1.44 0.39
CA GLN A 27 -11.07 0.72 1.66
C GLN A 27 -10.83 -0.78 1.45
N ARG A 28 -11.57 -1.42 0.53
CA ARG A 28 -11.37 -2.85 0.23
C ARG A 28 -9.96 -3.16 -0.26
N ARG A 29 -9.40 -2.35 -1.16
CA ARG A 29 -8.02 -2.52 -1.66
C ARG A 29 -7.00 -2.30 -0.55
N LYS A 30 -7.18 -1.27 0.28
CA LYS A 30 -6.32 -0.99 1.44
C LYS A 30 -6.30 -2.19 2.40
N SER A 31 -7.48 -2.64 2.84
CA SER A 31 -7.61 -3.77 3.76
C SER A 31 -7.05 -5.06 3.17
N GLY A 32 -7.29 -5.34 1.87
CA GLY A 32 -6.75 -6.52 1.21
C GLY A 32 -5.22 -6.48 1.11
N LEU A 33 -4.63 -5.31 0.84
CA LEU A 33 -3.18 -5.14 0.80
C LEU A 33 -2.55 -5.38 2.17
N PHE A 34 -3.10 -4.78 3.23
CA PHE A 34 -2.64 -4.99 4.60
C PHE A 34 -2.79 -6.44 5.05
N LYS A 35 -3.90 -7.11 4.69
CA LYS A 35 -4.08 -8.53 4.98
C LYS A 35 -2.98 -9.37 4.34
N LYS A 36 -2.64 -9.11 3.07
CA LYS A 36 -1.59 -9.84 2.37
C LYS A 36 -0.20 -9.56 2.92
N ALA A 37 0.07 -8.33 3.34
CA ALA A 37 1.31 -7.99 4.02
C ALA A 37 1.46 -8.76 5.35
N ALA A 38 0.39 -8.81 6.15
CA ALA A 38 0.37 -9.58 7.40
C ALA A 38 0.47 -11.10 7.17
N GLU A 39 -0.23 -11.64 6.17
CA GLU A 39 -0.11 -13.06 5.80
C GLU A 39 1.34 -13.40 5.44
N PHE A 40 2.02 -12.55 4.64
CA PHE A 40 3.40 -12.77 4.24
C PHE A 40 4.38 -12.65 5.41
N SER A 41 4.23 -11.63 6.27
CA SER A 41 5.12 -11.46 7.41
C SER A 41 5.06 -12.64 8.37
N LEU A 42 3.85 -13.18 8.60
CA LEU A 42 3.65 -14.32 9.50
C LEU A 42 4.13 -15.64 8.87
N GLU A 43 3.80 -15.91 7.61
CA GLU A 43 4.14 -17.18 6.94
C GLU A 43 5.63 -17.29 6.62
N CYS A 44 6.30 -16.16 6.38
CA CYS A 44 7.69 -16.12 5.94
C CYS A 44 8.64 -15.53 6.99
N GLU A 45 8.19 -15.36 8.24
CA GLU A 45 9.00 -14.82 9.36
C GLU A 45 9.78 -13.55 8.96
N SER A 46 9.11 -12.65 8.23
CA SER A 46 9.73 -11.50 7.58
C SER A 46 9.16 -10.18 8.09
N ASP A 47 10.02 -9.18 8.24
CA ASP A 47 9.58 -7.80 8.46
C ASP A 47 9.02 -7.19 7.18
N VAL A 48 7.79 -6.68 7.24
CA VAL A 48 7.07 -6.10 6.11
C VAL A 48 6.46 -4.76 6.51
N VAL A 49 6.80 -3.72 5.75
CA VAL A 49 6.19 -2.38 5.88
C VAL A 49 5.44 -2.03 4.61
N VAL A 50 4.21 -1.55 4.76
CA VAL A 50 3.39 -1.02 3.66
C VAL A 50 2.91 0.39 4.01
N ALA A 51 3.44 1.39 3.29
CA ALA A 51 3.00 2.78 3.38
C ALA A 51 2.10 3.16 2.19
N ILE A 52 0.91 3.70 2.49
CA ILE A 52 -0.05 4.14 1.48
C ILE A 52 -0.31 5.63 1.66
N ARG A 53 -0.02 6.44 0.64
CA ARG A 53 -0.45 7.85 0.58
C ARG A 53 -1.60 8.04 -0.40
N ILE A 54 -2.74 8.54 0.08
CA ILE A 54 -3.85 8.92 -0.77
C ILE A 54 -3.53 10.26 -1.41
N ARG A 55 -3.08 10.23 -2.68
CA ARG A 55 -2.66 11.42 -3.44
C ARG A 55 -3.63 12.60 -3.35
N ARG A 56 -4.93 12.33 -3.39
CA ARG A 56 -5.98 13.36 -3.38
C ARG A 56 -6.14 14.06 -2.03
N THR A 57 -5.96 13.34 -0.92
CA THR A 57 -6.27 13.86 0.44
C THR A 57 -5.02 14.03 1.29
N GLY A 58 -3.85 13.58 0.82
CA GLY A 58 -2.63 13.53 1.61
C GLY A 58 -2.62 12.44 2.69
N GLN A 59 -3.77 11.84 3.02
CA GLN A 59 -3.89 10.85 4.09
C GLN A 59 -2.94 9.68 3.90
N THR A 60 -2.22 9.35 4.97
CA THR A 60 -1.28 8.23 5.04
C THR A 60 -1.86 7.10 5.87
N TYR A 61 -1.54 5.86 5.48
CA TYR A 61 -1.81 4.66 6.25
C TYR A 61 -0.55 3.80 6.22
N ILE A 62 -0.17 3.28 7.38
CA ILE A 62 1.01 2.43 7.52
C ILE A 62 0.56 1.11 8.13
N PHE A 63 1.03 0.03 7.54
CA PHE A 63 1.11 -1.28 8.16
C PHE A 63 2.59 -1.56 8.39
N ASP A 64 2.94 -1.98 9.60
CA ASP A 64 4.27 -2.39 9.99
C ASP A 64 4.12 -3.69 10.78
N SER A 65 4.75 -4.77 10.30
CA SER A 65 4.74 -6.04 11.02
C SER A 65 5.86 -6.15 12.04
N SER A 66 6.85 -5.25 11.98
CA SER A 66 7.96 -5.25 12.93
C SER A 66 7.48 -4.69 14.27
N SER A 67 7.99 -5.27 15.36
CA SER A 67 7.72 -4.79 16.72
C SER A 67 8.50 -3.52 17.06
N GLN A 68 9.44 -3.12 16.21
CA GLN A 68 10.30 -1.95 16.40
C GLN A 68 9.90 -0.87 15.39
N GLU A 69 9.52 0.30 15.89
CA GLU A 69 9.33 1.55 15.11
C GLU A 69 10.57 1.95 14.27
N GLU A 70 11.68 1.21 14.35
CA GLU A 70 12.95 1.44 13.66
C GLU A 70 12.88 1.26 12.14
N TRP A 71 11.98 0.44 11.58
CA TRP A 71 12.03 0.14 10.15
C TRP A 71 11.80 1.37 9.26
N LEU A 72 10.88 2.26 9.63
CA LEU A 72 10.64 3.52 8.89
C LEU A 72 11.83 4.48 8.97
N GLU A 73 12.53 4.50 10.11
CA GLU A 73 13.76 5.27 10.32
C GLU A 73 14.98 4.61 9.63
N ALA A 74 14.92 3.31 9.35
CA ALA A 74 15.97 2.53 8.70
C ALA A 74 15.92 2.54 7.16
N LEU A 75 14.79 2.90 6.54
CA LEU A 75 14.63 2.95 5.08
C LEU A 75 15.70 3.78 4.33
N PRO A 76 16.20 4.91 4.84
CA PRO A 76 17.30 5.62 4.20
C PRO A 76 18.62 4.81 4.15
N ARG A 77 18.80 3.84 5.06
CA ARG A 77 20.04 3.06 5.21
C ARG A 77 20.07 1.77 4.39
N LEU A 78 18.91 1.19 4.08
CA LEU A 78 18.79 -0.09 3.36
C LEU A 78 18.98 0.02 1.83
N VAL A 79 19.08 1.23 1.28
CA VAL A 79 19.36 1.46 -0.15
C VAL A 79 20.80 1.05 -0.54
N LEU A 80 21.66 0.71 0.43
CA LEU A 80 23.09 0.48 0.23
C LEU A 80 23.51 -0.96 -0.11
N TYR A 81 22.59 -1.91 -0.21
CA TYR A 81 22.94 -3.27 -0.63
C TYR A 81 22.08 -3.73 -1.82
N PRO A 82 22.55 -3.54 -3.06
CA PRO A 82 22.05 -4.36 -4.16
C PRO A 82 22.67 -5.77 -4.07
N PRO A 83 22.00 -6.81 -4.60
CA PRO A 83 22.54 -8.16 -4.68
C PRO A 83 23.81 -8.25 -5.54
#